data_AF-A0A449IKS3-F1
#
_entry.id   AF-A0A449IKS3-F1
#
_cell.length_a   1.000
_cell.length_b   1.000
_cell.length_c   1.000
_cell.angle_alpha   90.00
_cell.angle_beta   90.00
_cell.angle_gamma   90.00
#
_symmetry.space_group_name_H-M   'P 1'
#
loop_
_entity.id
_entity.type
_entity.pdbx_description
1 polymer ?
#
loop_
_entity_poly.entity_id
_entity_poly.type
_entity_poly.pdbx_seq_one_letter_code
_entity_poly.pdbx_strand_id
1 'polypeptide(L)'
;MAILYFQILIIFTLYLARRLGKKSLVIVCCAWSIFSLSNGFLPGVILLQLFTLWAGCYWFLKRKTNHAAEAPATTPAEKRPAVSGPTPTTPLLLVPVASTPLESPPTDGGFLRSLDTLNNALSSFNDSVCLSLEVQKATASLAAVLFTEKLCTEKVLERAHAALKLAAWRQEHGEKAWAHYLQAQAIYTKALDSSANAAVAAPLPEWRHIDFSSAREGDTPLAIAIEAKKRQLQGERDRFFSDIAQRVWADLPLRIAMADELSKVGGHETWACISRQAEFTHKPLARLTFGAVLGKVQTSTADRPTPVLQGRESIGFLPGFLLKQALQTRARVLELPYLVHFTRVENLPSIMQHGLCSITTLNDKQIDFRFNDHLRLEGQPHAICLSIGHPNDKMFASYRWKSPEQGWAVLVIDRCALWSLDTAFCNHNAADHRIRQRPPRRP
;
A
#
# COMPACT_ATOMS: atom_id res chain seq x y z
N MET A 1 -7.75 3.70 12.56
CA MET A 1 -7.40 3.63 14.01
C MET A 1 -6.18 4.47 14.37
N ALA A 2 -5.02 4.33 13.71
CA ALA A 2 -3.81 5.09 14.06
C ALA A 2 -3.96 6.63 14.03
N ILE A 3 -4.73 7.17 13.09
CA ILE A 3 -4.90 8.63 12.90
C ILE A 3 -5.60 9.30 14.09
N LEU A 4 -6.63 8.66 14.67
CA LEU A 4 -7.35 9.19 15.82
C LEU A 4 -6.46 9.26 17.08
N TYR A 5 -5.56 8.27 17.26
CA TYR A 5 -4.60 8.28 18.36
C TYR A 5 -3.62 9.45 18.25
N PHE A 6 -3.11 9.73 17.04
CA PHE A 6 -2.23 10.87 16.81
C PHE A 6 -2.93 12.20 17.06
N GLN A 7 -4.18 12.35 16.62
CA GLN A 7 -4.96 13.56 16.88
C GLN A 7 -5.21 13.78 18.37
N ILE A 8 -5.58 12.73 19.12
CA ILE A 8 -5.77 12.83 20.58
C ILE A 8 -4.45 13.19 21.29
N LEU A 9 -3.32 12.60 20.87
CA LEU A 9 -2.00 12.88 21.44
C LEU A 9 -1.55 14.33 21.19
N ILE A 10 -1.79 14.87 20.00
CA ILE A 10 -1.51 16.27 19.66
C ILE A 10 -2.36 17.20 20.52
N ILE A 11 -3.67 16.95 20.63
CA ILE A 11 -4.58 17.77 21.44
C ILE A 11 -4.17 17.74 22.91
N PHE A 12 -3.80 16.57 23.44
CA PHE A 12 -3.36 16.41 24.82
C PHE A 12 -2.04 17.15 25.11
N THR A 13 -1.06 17.04 24.21
CA THR A 13 0.23 17.73 24.38
C THR A 13 0.09 19.26 24.25
N LEU A 14 -0.78 19.75 23.38
CA LEU A 14 -1.13 21.18 23.29
C LEU A 14 -1.87 21.67 24.54
N TYR A 15 -2.76 20.84 25.11
CA TYR A 15 -3.45 21.15 26.37
C TYR A 15 -2.47 21.24 27.54
N LEU A 16 -1.46 20.36 27.58
CA LEU A 16 -0.44 20.39 28.63
C LEU A 16 0.51 21.58 28.46
N ALA A 17 0.94 21.87 27.23
CA ALA A 17 1.75 23.04 26.89
C ALA A 17 1.02 24.35 27.22
N ARG A 18 -0.31 24.38 27.07
CA ARG A 18 -1.18 25.49 27.47
C ARG A 18 -1.10 25.80 28.97
N ARG A 19 -0.89 24.80 29.83
CA ARG A 19 -0.73 25.01 31.29
C ARG A 19 0.65 25.58 31.66
N LEU A 20 1.64 25.46 30.78
CA LEU A 20 3.04 25.84 31.02
C LEU A 20 3.42 27.23 30.45
N GLY A 21 2.47 27.93 29.80
CA GLY A 21 2.63 29.33 29.37
C GLY A 21 2.86 29.52 27.86
N LYS A 22 2.72 30.77 27.39
CA LYS A 22 2.63 31.12 25.95
C LYS A 22 3.85 30.71 25.11
N LYS A 23 5.06 30.77 25.68
CA LYS A 23 6.30 30.40 24.99
C LYS A 23 6.38 28.89 24.75
N SER A 24 5.89 28.08 25.68
CA SER A 24 5.86 26.60 25.58
C SER A 24 4.88 26.14 24.49
N LEU A 25 3.73 26.81 24.36
CA LEU A 25 2.75 26.49 23.33
C LEU A 25 3.30 26.66 21.90
N VAL A 26 4.03 27.75 21.64
CA VAL A 26 4.63 28.01 20.32
C VAL A 26 5.68 26.95 19.98
N ILE A 27 6.52 26.57 20.95
CA ILE A 27 7.55 25.53 20.77
C ILE A 27 6.91 24.18 20.43
N VAL A 28 5.85 23.80 21.14
CA VAL A 28 5.15 22.53 20.90
C VAL A 28 4.43 22.53 19.54
N CYS A 29 3.85 23.65 19.12
CA CYS A 29 3.28 23.78 17.78
C CYS A 29 4.34 23.69 16.67
N CYS A 30 5.50 24.32 16.84
CA CYS A 30 6.61 24.21 15.91
C CYS A 30 7.13 22.76 15.82
N ALA A 31 7.31 22.09 16.95
CA ALA A 31 7.77 20.70 17.00
C ALA A 31 6.81 19.74 16.27
N TRP A 32 5.49 19.88 16.49
CA TRP A 32 4.49 19.06 15.78
C TRP A 32 4.39 19.39 14.30
N SER A 33 4.61 20.65 13.90
CA SER A 33 4.63 21.05 12.49
C SER A 33 5.81 20.40 11.75
N ILE A 34 7.01 20.42 12.36
CA ILE A 34 8.20 19.77 11.82
C ILE A 34 8.01 18.25 11.75
N PHE A 35 7.50 17.62 12.82
CA PHE A 35 7.23 16.18 12.85
C PHE A 35 6.21 15.75 11.77
N SER A 36 5.20 16.57 11.51
CA SER A 36 4.18 16.28 10.49
C SER A 36 4.72 16.43 9.07
N LEU A 37 5.60 17.41 8.83
CA LEU A 37 6.27 17.59 7.53
C LEU A 37 7.27 16.46 7.24
N SER A 38 7.99 15.97 8.26
CA SER A 38 8.98 14.89 8.10
C SER A 38 8.37 13.50 7.85
N ASN A 39 7.12 13.26 8.23
CA ASN A 39 6.48 11.94 8.13
C ASN A 39 5.65 11.73 6.86
N GLY A 40 5.63 12.68 5.91
CA GLY A 40 5.15 12.44 4.54
C GLY A 40 3.73 11.87 4.39
N PHE A 41 2.82 12.12 5.35
CA PHE A 41 1.44 11.64 5.24
C PHE A 41 0.67 12.46 4.20
N LEU A 42 -0.26 11.80 3.48
CA LEU A 42 -1.05 12.33 2.35
C LEU A 42 -1.37 13.84 2.45
N PRO A 43 -1.27 14.61 1.35
CA PRO A 43 -1.36 16.07 1.34
C PRO A 43 -2.64 16.64 1.99
N GLY A 44 -3.75 15.91 1.99
CA GLY A 44 -4.99 16.34 2.66
C GLY A 44 -4.95 16.30 4.19
N VAL A 45 -4.16 15.40 4.80
CA VAL A 45 -4.07 15.25 6.26
C VAL A 45 -3.16 16.32 6.87
N ILE A 46 -2.08 16.69 6.17
CA ILE A 46 -1.16 17.77 6.57
C ILE A 46 -1.91 19.10 6.68
N LEU A 47 -2.77 19.43 5.71
CA LEU A 47 -3.55 20.67 5.70
C LEU A 47 -4.53 20.74 6.87
N LEU A 48 -5.22 19.63 7.18
CA LEU A 48 -6.13 19.55 8.31
C LEU A 48 -5.38 19.66 9.66
N GLN A 49 -4.22 19.03 9.77
CA GLN A 49 -3.38 19.11 10.98
C GLN A 49 -2.85 20.53 11.21
N LEU A 50 -2.32 21.19 10.18
CA LEU A 50 -1.84 22.57 10.26
C LEU A 50 -2.97 23.54 10.60
N PHE A 51 -4.15 23.34 10.01
CA PHE A 51 -5.34 24.12 10.35
C PHE A 51 -5.72 23.96 11.82
N THR A 52 -5.79 22.73 12.35
CA THR A 52 -6.12 22.51 13.77
C THR A 52 -5.10 23.11 14.74
N LEU A 53 -3.81 23.04 14.41
CA LEU A 53 -2.71 23.62 15.20
C LEU A 53 -2.79 25.15 15.25
N TRP A 54 -2.95 25.79 14.08
CA TRP A 54 -2.92 27.25 13.98
C TRP A 54 -4.26 27.91 14.29
N ALA A 55 -5.40 27.30 13.95
CA ALA A 55 -6.72 27.80 14.34
C ALA A 55 -6.89 27.80 15.87
N GLY A 56 -6.38 26.78 16.56
CA GLY A 56 -6.37 26.73 18.02
C GLY A 56 -5.55 27.85 18.67
N CYS A 57 -4.37 28.15 18.09
CA CYS A 57 -3.53 29.27 18.53
C CYS A 57 -4.16 30.64 18.21
N TYR A 58 -4.71 30.81 17.00
CA TYR A 58 -5.33 32.06 16.55
C TYR A 58 -6.56 32.43 17.39
N TRP A 59 -7.43 31.45 17.69
CA TRP A 59 -8.63 31.67 18.51
C TRP A 59 -8.29 32.07 19.95
N PHE A 60 -7.15 31.62 20.47
CA PHE A 60 -6.65 32.01 21.79
C PHE A 60 -6.02 33.41 21.81
N LEU A 61 -5.27 33.78 20.76
CA LEU A 61 -4.68 35.12 20.60
C LEU A 61 -5.76 36.19 20.43
N LYS A 62 -6.85 35.88 19.73
CA LYS A 62 -7.98 36.79 19.49
C LYS A 62 -8.89 37.00 20.71
N ARG A 63 -8.87 36.08 21.70
CA ARG A 63 -9.78 36.15 22.86
C ARG A 63 -9.43 37.21 23.92
N LYS A 64 -8.31 37.93 23.78
CA LYS A 64 -7.88 38.94 24.77
C LYS A 64 -8.11 40.41 24.38
N THR A 65 -8.77 40.70 23.26
CA THR A 65 -9.20 42.07 22.91
C THR A 65 -10.60 42.43 23.39
N ASN A 66 -11.39 41.50 23.94
CA ASN A 66 -12.80 41.75 24.27
C ASN A 66 -13.11 41.92 25.78
N HIS A 67 -12.09 41.96 26.67
CA HIS A 67 -12.30 42.18 28.11
C HIS A 67 -11.40 43.30 28.66
N ALA A 68 -11.48 44.48 28.06
CA ALA A 68 -10.97 45.72 28.64
C ALA A 68 -11.85 46.91 28.24
N ALA A 69 -13.12 46.87 28.66
CA ALA A 69 -14.00 48.04 28.67
C ALA A 69 -15.16 47.78 29.64
N GLU A 70 -14.92 47.94 30.94
CA GLU A 70 -15.99 48.25 31.90
C GLU A 70 -15.41 49.17 32.98
N ALA A 71 -16.00 50.36 33.08
CA ALA A 71 -15.60 51.47 33.93
C ALA A 71 -16.13 51.30 35.38
N PRO A 72 -15.69 52.17 36.30
CA PRO A 72 -16.71 52.96 36.99
C PRO A 72 -16.38 54.46 37.07
N ALA A 73 -17.46 55.21 37.23
CA ALA A 73 -17.58 56.66 37.20
C ALA A 73 -17.13 57.37 38.49
N THR A 74 -16.67 58.62 38.35
CA THR A 74 -17.22 59.81 39.04
C THR A 74 -16.62 61.11 38.45
N THR A 75 -17.52 62.03 38.09
CA THR A 75 -17.38 63.42 37.59
C THR A 75 -17.16 64.41 38.76
N PRO A 76 -17.11 65.76 38.59
CA PRO A 76 -16.67 66.62 37.46
C PRO A 76 -15.85 67.89 37.90
N ALA A 77 -15.18 68.58 36.96
CA ALA A 77 -15.00 70.05 36.90
C ALA A 77 -14.09 70.38 35.70
N GLU A 78 -14.59 70.85 34.55
CA GLU A 78 -14.96 72.24 34.21
C GLU A 78 -13.80 73.06 33.58
N LYS A 79 -14.11 73.61 32.39
CA LYS A 79 -13.50 74.75 31.65
C LYS A 79 -12.19 74.60 30.84
N ARG A 80 -12.41 74.56 29.52
CA ARG A 80 -11.63 75.21 28.42
C ARG A 80 -11.75 76.76 28.52
N PRO A 81 -11.10 77.60 27.67
CA PRO A 81 -10.13 77.37 26.58
C PRO A 81 -9.00 78.46 26.45
N ALA A 82 -8.31 78.44 25.29
CA ALA A 82 -7.66 79.56 24.56
C ALA A 82 -6.16 79.79 24.86
N VAL A 83 -5.24 79.43 23.94
CA VAL A 83 -4.81 80.10 22.68
C VAL A 83 -3.93 81.33 22.92
N SER A 84 -2.64 81.22 22.56
CA SER A 84 -1.87 82.21 21.75
C SER A 84 -0.41 81.75 21.59
N GLY A 85 0.09 81.73 20.35
CA GLY A 85 1.54 81.64 20.04
C GLY A 85 2.21 83.02 20.19
N PRO A 86 3.29 83.36 19.47
CA PRO A 86 4.26 82.55 18.71
C PRO A 86 5.76 82.88 19.06
N THR A 87 6.66 82.18 18.37
CA THR A 87 8.11 82.41 18.03
C THR A 87 8.65 83.86 17.98
N PRO A 88 9.96 84.15 17.72
CA PRO A 88 11.18 83.32 17.55
C PRO A 88 12.44 83.92 18.26
N THR A 89 13.64 83.32 18.19
CA THR A 89 14.91 83.86 17.60
C THR A 89 16.15 83.08 18.06
N THR A 90 16.95 82.68 17.06
CA THR A 90 18.30 82.08 17.02
C THR A 90 19.42 83.11 17.37
N PRO A 91 20.76 82.87 17.28
CA PRO A 91 21.62 81.66 17.29
C PRO A 91 23.00 81.83 18.04
N LEU A 92 23.93 80.85 17.88
CA LEU A 92 25.44 80.93 17.92
C LEU A 92 26.16 80.98 19.30
N LEU A 93 27.30 80.32 19.65
CA LEU A 93 28.48 79.74 18.96
C LEU A 93 29.35 78.82 19.90
N LEU A 94 30.14 77.91 19.29
CA LEU A 94 31.50 77.34 19.62
C LEU A 94 31.78 76.61 20.98
N VAL A 95 31.96 75.27 21.07
CA VAL A 95 33.16 74.37 20.83
C VAL A 95 34.21 74.39 21.99
N PRO A 96 35.00 73.32 22.35
CA PRO A 96 34.94 71.83 22.20
C PRO A 96 35.13 71.05 23.54
N VAL A 97 35.05 69.70 23.52
CA VAL A 97 36.06 68.72 24.07
C VAL A 97 35.44 67.31 24.18
N ALA A 98 36.28 66.31 23.87
CA ALA A 98 35.98 64.92 23.51
C ALA A 98 35.53 63.98 24.64
N SER A 99 34.67 63.00 24.30
CA SER A 99 34.80 61.59 24.74
C SER A 99 33.97 60.67 23.81
N THR A 100 34.62 59.77 23.07
CA THR A 100 34.01 58.56 22.48
C THR A 100 33.80 57.48 23.56
N PRO A 101 33.11 56.32 23.35
CA PRO A 101 32.38 55.81 22.17
C PRO A 101 31.02 55.16 22.50
N LEU A 102 29.96 55.35 21.71
CA LEU A 102 28.88 54.36 21.56
C LEU A 102 27.89 54.77 20.46
N GLU A 103 27.83 54.02 19.36
CA GLU A 103 26.57 53.62 18.71
C GLU A 103 26.86 52.70 17.52
N SER A 104 26.50 51.43 17.70
CA SER A 104 26.24 50.48 16.62
C SER A 104 24.98 50.91 15.84
N PRO A 105 24.88 50.64 14.52
CA PRO A 105 23.67 50.95 13.77
C PRO A 105 22.50 50.06 14.24
N PRO A 106 21.24 50.48 14.01
CA PRO A 106 20.08 49.78 14.54
C PRO A 106 19.98 48.37 13.96
N THR A 107 19.73 47.43 14.87
CA THR A 107 19.48 45.99 14.67
C THR A 107 18.15 45.69 13.94
N ASP A 108 17.77 46.47 12.93
CA ASP A 108 16.56 46.23 12.13
C ASP A 108 16.85 45.52 10.80
N GLY A 109 18.13 45.41 10.40
CA GLY A 109 18.53 44.73 9.16
C GLY A 109 18.55 43.20 9.23
N GLY A 110 18.63 42.61 10.43
CA GLY A 110 18.72 41.15 10.61
C GLY A 110 17.38 40.44 10.38
N PHE A 111 16.28 41.05 10.80
CA PHE A 111 14.94 40.49 10.61
C PHE A 111 14.50 40.56 9.15
N LEU A 112 14.73 41.70 8.47
CA LEU A 112 14.41 41.85 7.05
C LEU A 112 15.24 40.92 6.15
N ARG A 113 16.56 40.78 6.41
CA ARG A 113 17.39 39.77 5.72
C ARG A 113 16.92 38.34 5.98
N SER A 114 16.42 38.05 7.17
CA SER A 114 15.85 36.74 7.51
C SER A 114 14.56 36.47 6.74
N LEU A 115 13.69 37.48 6.59
CA LEU A 115 12.48 37.39 5.77
C LEU A 115 12.80 37.22 4.28
N ASP A 116 13.81 37.92 3.76
CA ASP A 116 14.25 37.77 2.37
C ASP A 116 14.85 36.38 2.12
N THR A 117 15.61 35.85 3.08
CA THR A 117 16.16 34.49 3.03
C THR A 117 15.05 33.44 3.02
N LEU A 118 14.02 33.63 3.85
CA LEU A 118 12.85 32.75 3.87
C LEU A 118 12.03 32.85 2.58
N ASN A 119 11.84 34.06 2.04
CA ASN A 119 11.13 34.25 0.79
C ASN A 119 11.88 33.60 -0.39
N ASN A 120 13.21 33.74 -0.44
CA ASN A 120 14.06 33.09 -1.43
C ASN A 120 14.08 31.56 -1.27
N ALA A 121 14.03 31.06 -0.03
CA ALA A 121 13.90 29.63 0.22
C ALA A 121 12.54 29.10 -0.27
N LEU A 122 11.45 29.82 0.00
CA LEU A 122 10.11 29.46 -0.44
C LEU A 122 9.96 29.52 -1.96
N SER A 123 10.53 30.53 -2.62
CA SER A 123 10.53 30.60 -4.09
C SER A 123 11.36 29.47 -4.69
N SER A 124 12.56 29.21 -4.18
CA SER A 124 13.39 28.09 -4.66
C SER A 124 12.72 26.73 -4.46
N PHE A 125 11.96 26.58 -3.37
CA PHE A 125 11.17 25.38 -3.12
C PHE A 125 10.01 25.26 -4.12
N ASN A 126 9.27 26.35 -4.35
CA ASN A 126 8.19 26.39 -5.34
C ASN A 126 8.71 26.06 -6.75
N ASP A 127 9.84 26.64 -7.14
CA ASP A 127 10.49 26.39 -8.43
C ASP A 127 10.95 24.93 -8.55
N SER A 128 11.49 24.36 -7.48
CA SER A 128 11.86 22.93 -7.41
C SER A 128 10.65 22.00 -7.56
N VAL A 129 9.52 22.34 -6.93
CA VAL A 129 8.26 21.57 -7.05
C VAL A 129 7.70 21.68 -8.47
N CYS A 130 7.68 22.88 -9.06
CA CYS A 130 7.26 23.09 -10.44
C CYS A 130 8.13 22.31 -11.42
N LEU A 131 9.46 22.38 -11.27
CA LEU A 131 10.42 21.61 -12.05
C LEU A 131 10.17 20.11 -11.94
N SER A 132 9.99 19.59 -10.72
CA SER A 132 9.70 18.18 -10.48
C SER A 132 8.39 17.73 -11.16
N LEU A 133 7.34 18.55 -11.09
CA LEU A 133 6.06 18.27 -11.73
C LEU A 133 6.17 18.26 -13.27
N GLU A 134 6.94 19.18 -13.85
CA GLU A 134 7.19 19.22 -15.29
C GLU A 134 8.03 18.02 -15.75
N VAL A 135 9.06 17.64 -14.99
CA VAL A 135 9.84 16.43 -15.25
C VAL A 135 8.96 15.18 -15.19
N GLN A 136 8.08 15.08 -14.18
CA GLN A 136 7.13 13.97 -14.06
C GLN A 136 6.17 13.92 -15.25
N LYS A 137 5.58 15.06 -15.64
CA LYS A 137 4.71 15.13 -16.81
C LYS A 137 5.43 14.72 -18.09
N ALA A 138 6.66 15.20 -18.29
CA ALA A 138 7.46 14.90 -19.47
C ALA A 138 7.92 13.44 -19.54
N THR A 139 8.08 12.76 -18.39
CA THR A 139 8.52 11.36 -18.31
C THR A 139 7.40 10.36 -18.04
N ALA A 140 6.16 10.83 -17.83
CA ALA A 140 5.02 10.00 -17.45
C ALA A 140 4.72 8.89 -18.47
N SER A 141 4.82 9.19 -19.77
CA SER A 141 4.60 8.20 -20.83
C SER A 141 5.64 7.09 -20.78
N LEU A 142 6.92 7.44 -20.66
CA LEU A 142 8.02 6.48 -20.53
C LEU A 142 7.87 5.61 -19.27
N ALA A 143 7.54 6.23 -18.14
CA ALA A 143 7.31 5.52 -16.87
C ALA A 143 6.12 4.54 -16.99
N ALA A 144 5.04 4.91 -17.67
CA ALA A 144 3.90 4.04 -17.91
C ALA A 144 4.26 2.83 -18.78
N VAL A 145 5.00 3.04 -19.88
CA VAL A 145 5.42 1.93 -20.74
C VAL A 145 6.38 0.99 -19.99
N LEU A 146 7.31 1.53 -19.19
CA LEU A 146 8.19 0.72 -18.33
C LEU A 146 7.42 -0.10 -17.32
N PHE A 147 6.40 0.48 -16.69
CA PHE A 147 5.54 -0.23 -15.76
C PHE A 147 4.83 -1.41 -16.46
N THR A 148 4.29 -1.18 -17.66
CA THR A 148 3.65 -2.23 -18.46
C THR A 148 4.64 -3.33 -18.84
N GLU A 149 5.85 -2.99 -19.28
CA GLU A 149 6.87 -3.99 -19.63
C GLU A 149 7.25 -4.86 -18.41
N LYS A 150 7.46 -4.22 -17.25
CA LYS A 150 7.75 -4.96 -16.00
C LYS A 150 6.61 -5.91 -15.64
N LEU A 151 5.37 -5.40 -15.64
CA LEU A 151 4.19 -6.20 -15.32
C LEU A 151 4.01 -7.38 -16.29
N CYS A 152 4.15 -7.16 -17.59
CA CYS A 152 4.04 -8.24 -18.57
C CYS A 152 5.18 -9.25 -18.43
N THR A 153 6.40 -8.80 -18.12
CA THR A 153 7.54 -9.70 -17.86
C THR A 153 7.30 -10.58 -16.62
N GLU A 154 6.80 -10.00 -15.52
CA GLU A 154 6.44 -10.77 -14.32
C GLU A 154 5.31 -11.78 -14.61
N LYS A 155 4.28 -11.37 -15.34
CA LYS A 155 3.18 -12.25 -15.73
C LYS A 155 3.64 -13.41 -16.60
N VAL A 156 4.57 -13.15 -17.51
CA VAL A 156 5.19 -14.20 -18.33
C VAL A 156 6.02 -15.15 -17.46
N LEU A 157 6.79 -14.63 -16.51
CA LEU A 157 7.52 -15.47 -15.56
C LEU A 157 6.57 -16.36 -14.74
N GLU A 158 5.44 -15.83 -14.26
CA GLU A 158 4.41 -16.62 -13.56
C GLU A 158 3.85 -17.73 -14.44
N ARG A 159 3.53 -17.43 -15.72
CA ARG A 159 3.04 -18.41 -16.70
C ARG A 159 4.07 -19.50 -16.99
N ALA A 160 5.35 -19.14 -17.13
CA ALA A 160 6.43 -20.10 -17.33
C ALA A 160 6.53 -21.08 -16.15
N HIS A 161 6.48 -20.60 -14.91
CA HIS A 161 6.43 -21.47 -13.72
C HIS A 161 5.19 -22.37 -13.70
N ALA A 162 4.02 -21.82 -14.06
CA ALA A 162 2.79 -22.61 -14.13
C ALA A 162 2.88 -23.72 -15.19
N ALA A 163 3.45 -23.41 -16.37
CA ALA A 163 3.68 -24.39 -17.43
C ALA A 163 4.61 -25.52 -16.99
N LEU A 164 5.70 -25.20 -16.28
CA LEU A 164 6.60 -26.21 -15.72
C LEU A 164 5.92 -27.11 -14.69
N LYS A 165 5.14 -26.52 -13.77
CA LYS A 165 4.36 -27.29 -12.79
C LYS A 165 3.36 -28.22 -13.47
N LEU A 166 2.70 -27.73 -14.52
CA LEU A 166 1.78 -28.53 -15.33
C LEU A 166 2.48 -29.69 -16.03
N ALA A 167 3.66 -29.44 -16.62
CA ALA A 167 4.45 -30.45 -17.30
C ALA A 167 4.90 -31.55 -16.30
N ALA A 168 5.36 -31.16 -15.12
CA ALA A 168 5.69 -32.08 -14.04
C ALA A 168 4.47 -32.89 -13.59
N TRP A 169 3.32 -32.24 -13.40
CA TRP A 169 2.06 -32.90 -13.03
C TRP A 169 1.62 -33.92 -14.09
N ARG A 170 1.73 -33.58 -15.39
CA ARG A 170 1.45 -34.48 -16.50
C ARG A 170 2.36 -35.71 -16.48
N GLN A 171 3.66 -35.53 -16.22
CA GLN A 171 4.60 -36.65 -16.11
C GLN A 171 4.23 -37.58 -14.95
N GLU A 172 3.81 -37.03 -13.82
CA GLU A 172 3.41 -37.79 -12.62
C GLU A 172 2.08 -38.55 -12.80
N HIS A 173 1.09 -37.95 -13.46
CA HIS A 173 -0.28 -38.48 -13.51
C HIS A 173 -0.63 -39.18 -14.84
N GLY A 174 0.22 -39.03 -15.86
CA GLY A 174 0.08 -39.68 -17.17
C GLY A 174 -0.95 -39.04 -18.11
N GLU A 175 -0.99 -39.53 -19.35
CA GLU A 175 -1.79 -38.95 -20.45
C GLU A 175 -3.30 -39.00 -20.22
N LYS A 176 -3.81 -40.00 -19.49
CA LYS A 176 -5.24 -40.10 -19.19
C LYS A 176 -5.70 -38.96 -18.27
N ALA A 177 -4.92 -38.67 -17.23
CA ALA A 177 -5.21 -37.54 -16.35
C ALA A 177 -5.05 -36.20 -17.08
N TRP A 178 -4.07 -36.12 -17.99
CA TRP A 178 -3.88 -34.95 -18.86
C TRP A 178 -5.06 -34.69 -19.79
N ALA A 179 -5.66 -35.73 -20.39
CA ALA A 179 -6.86 -35.59 -21.20
C ALA A 179 -8.05 -35.04 -20.38
N HIS A 180 -8.24 -35.53 -19.15
CA HIS A 180 -9.25 -34.97 -18.25
C HIS A 180 -8.95 -33.52 -17.86
N TYR A 181 -7.67 -33.18 -17.63
CA TYR A 181 -7.26 -31.81 -17.36
C TYR A 181 -7.61 -30.87 -18.53
N LEU A 182 -7.28 -31.26 -19.77
CA LEU A 182 -7.59 -30.46 -20.97
C LEU A 182 -9.10 -30.28 -21.16
N GLN A 183 -9.88 -31.35 -20.94
CA GLN A 183 -11.33 -31.28 -20.99
C GLN A 183 -11.88 -30.31 -19.94
N ALA A 184 -11.38 -30.40 -18.69
CA ALA A 184 -11.78 -29.51 -17.62
C ALA A 184 -11.39 -28.06 -17.93
N GLN A 185 -10.16 -27.82 -18.41
CA GLN A 185 -9.69 -26.50 -18.83
C GLN A 185 -10.61 -25.90 -19.89
N ALA A 186 -10.98 -26.63 -20.93
CA ALA A 186 -11.89 -26.16 -21.97
C ALA A 186 -13.28 -25.77 -21.41
N ILE A 187 -13.81 -26.56 -20.47
CA ILE A 187 -15.10 -26.26 -19.80
C ILE A 187 -15.00 -24.95 -19.02
N TYR A 188 -13.94 -24.77 -18.22
CA TYR A 188 -13.77 -23.58 -17.40
C TYR A 188 -13.49 -22.33 -18.22
N THR A 189 -12.61 -22.42 -19.23
CA THR A 189 -12.33 -21.31 -20.15
C THR A 189 -13.61 -20.87 -20.86
N LYS A 190 -14.38 -21.80 -21.42
CA LYS A 190 -15.66 -21.48 -22.05
C LYS A 190 -16.61 -20.78 -21.09
N ALA A 191 -16.76 -21.28 -19.86
CA ALA A 191 -17.65 -20.68 -18.86
C ALA A 191 -17.24 -19.23 -18.55
N LEU A 192 -15.95 -18.98 -18.37
CA LEU A 192 -15.40 -17.65 -18.08
C LEU A 192 -15.51 -16.70 -19.28
N ASP A 193 -15.25 -17.17 -20.50
CA ASP A 193 -15.32 -16.35 -21.72
C ASP A 193 -16.75 -15.91 -22.06
N SER A 194 -17.77 -16.75 -21.79
CA SER A 194 -19.17 -16.33 -21.93
C SER A 194 -19.57 -15.15 -21.02
N SER A 195 -18.80 -14.89 -19.96
CA SER A 195 -18.95 -13.70 -19.10
C SER A 195 -18.16 -12.49 -19.61
N ALA A 196 -17.06 -12.72 -20.33
CA ALA A 196 -16.18 -11.66 -20.85
C ALA A 196 -16.85 -10.83 -21.96
N ASN A 197 -17.95 -11.32 -22.54
CA ASN A 197 -18.79 -10.52 -23.44
C ASN A 197 -19.58 -9.41 -22.71
N ALA A 198 -19.65 -9.41 -21.38
CA ALA A 198 -20.27 -8.34 -20.58
C ALA A 198 -19.24 -7.38 -19.94
N ALA A 199 -18.00 -7.83 -19.74
CA ALA A 199 -16.90 -7.00 -19.28
C ALA A 199 -15.77 -7.18 -20.29
N VAL A 200 -15.65 -6.22 -21.22
CA VAL A 200 -14.54 -6.14 -22.19
C VAL A 200 -13.24 -6.40 -21.43
N ALA A 201 -12.73 -7.63 -21.54
CA ALA A 201 -11.43 -7.98 -21.01
C ALA A 201 -10.47 -7.04 -21.73
N ALA A 202 -9.93 -6.06 -21.02
CA ALA A 202 -8.90 -5.22 -21.58
C ALA A 202 -7.85 -6.19 -22.14
N PRO A 203 -7.61 -6.20 -23.47
CA PRO A 203 -6.59 -7.04 -24.04
C PRO A 203 -5.31 -6.78 -23.25
N LEU A 204 -4.52 -7.84 -22.98
CA LEU A 204 -3.22 -7.68 -22.36
C LEU A 204 -2.54 -6.50 -23.05
N PRO A 205 -2.12 -5.46 -22.29
CA PRO A 205 -1.63 -4.25 -22.90
C PRO A 205 -0.55 -4.64 -23.90
N GLU A 206 -0.74 -4.21 -25.13
CA GLU A 206 0.11 -4.52 -26.27
C GLU A 206 1.57 -4.33 -25.86
N TRP A 207 2.42 -5.32 -26.13
CA TRP A 207 3.82 -5.28 -25.76
C TRP A 207 4.49 -4.12 -26.50
N ARG A 208 4.80 -3.03 -25.80
CA ARG A 208 5.36 -1.81 -26.41
C ARG A 208 6.86 -1.73 -26.19
N HIS A 209 7.61 -1.57 -27.29
CA HIS A 209 9.04 -1.33 -27.25
C HIS A 209 9.36 0.01 -26.56
N ILE A 210 10.45 0.02 -25.79
CA ILE A 210 10.89 1.19 -25.02
C ILE A 210 12.16 1.75 -25.65
N ASP A 211 12.02 2.92 -26.24
CA ASP A 211 13.14 3.67 -26.78
C ASP A 211 13.58 4.79 -25.83
N PHE A 212 14.75 4.61 -25.22
CA PHE A 212 15.41 5.62 -24.39
C PHE A 212 16.21 6.65 -25.21
N SER A 213 16.36 6.46 -26.53
CA SER A 213 17.24 7.25 -27.40
C SER A 213 16.66 8.60 -27.88
N SER A 214 15.42 8.94 -27.50
CA SER A 214 14.82 10.25 -27.83
C SER A 214 15.47 11.40 -27.06
N ALA A 215 16.64 11.86 -27.51
CA ALA A 215 17.35 12.99 -26.94
C ALA A 215 16.64 14.30 -27.30
N ARG A 216 16.25 15.08 -26.28
CA ARG A 216 16.14 16.54 -26.43
C ARG A 216 17.42 17.10 -25.83
N GLU A 217 18.40 17.38 -26.69
CA GLU A 217 19.57 18.16 -26.30
C GLU A 217 19.12 19.59 -26.06
N GLY A 218 19.30 20.06 -24.82
CA GLY A 218 19.01 21.42 -24.44
C GLY A 218 19.66 21.72 -23.10
N ASP A 219 20.28 22.89 -22.98
CA ASP A 219 21.02 23.30 -21.79
C ASP A 219 20.11 23.84 -20.66
N THR A 220 18.79 23.61 -20.75
CA THR A 220 17.84 24.11 -19.76
C THR A 220 17.85 23.23 -18.50
N PRO A 221 17.64 23.79 -17.29
CA PRO A 221 17.53 23.00 -16.06
C PRO A 221 16.47 21.89 -16.15
N LEU A 222 15.37 22.14 -16.87
CA LEU A 222 14.32 21.16 -17.15
C LEU A 222 14.81 20.01 -18.03
N ALA A 223 15.54 20.30 -19.12
CA ALA A 223 16.07 19.27 -20.00
C ALA A 223 17.08 18.36 -19.27
N ILE A 224 17.97 18.94 -18.47
CA ILE A 224 18.92 18.20 -17.63
C ILE A 224 18.18 17.30 -16.63
N ALA A 225 17.15 17.82 -15.97
CA ALA A 225 16.36 17.07 -14.99
C ALA A 225 15.54 15.94 -15.64
N ILE A 226 14.98 16.16 -16.84
CA ILE A 226 14.31 15.12 -17.63
C ILE A 226 15.29 14.01 -17.99
N GLU A 227 16.48 14.36 -18.48
CA GLU A 227 17.50 13.39 -18.87
C GLU A 227 18.01 12.58 -17.66
N ALA A 228 18.22 13.23 -16.51
CA ALA A 228 18.53 12.54 -15.27
C ALA A 228 17.44 11.55 -14.87
N LYS A 229 16.16 11.94 -15.01
CA LYS A 229 15.03 11.05 -14.72
C LYS A 229 14.92 9.88 -15.69
N LYS A 230 15.19 10.09 -16.99
CA LYS A 230 15.26 9.00 -17.98
C LYS A 230 16.34 7.98 -17.61
N ARG A 231 17.54 8.43 -17.24
CA ARG A 231 18.64 7.55 -16.78
C ARG A 231 18.27 6.80 -15.51
N GLN A 232 17.59 7.44 -14.56
CA GLN A 232 17.08 6.76 -13.37
C GLN A 232 16.13 5.62 -13.76
N LEU A 233 15.15 5.90 -14.62
CA LEU A 233 14.17 4.92 -15.08
C LEU A 233 14.82 3.76 -15.86
N GLN A 234 15.83 4.05 -16.67
CA GLN A 234 16.63 3.03 -17.35
C GLN A 234 17.37 2.14 -16.35
N GLY A 235 18.06 2.72 -15.35
CA GLY A 235 18.72 1.94 -14.30
C GLY A 235 17.75 1.08 -13.48
N GLU A 236 16.52 1.53 -13.25
CA GLU A 236 15.46 0.73 -12.60
C GLU A 236 14.96 -0.43 -13.47
N ARG A 237 14.98 -0.29 -14.79
CA ARG A 237 14.66 -1.35 -15.75
C ARG A 237 15.77 -2.40 -15.79
N ASP A 238 17.01 -1.94 -15.93
CA ASP A 238 18.18 -2.81 -16.05
C ASP A 238 18.38 -3.65 -14.78
N ARG A 239 18.20 -3.05 -13.60
CA ARG A 239 18.20 -3.79 -12.32
C ARG A 239 17.10 -4.85 -12.27
N PHE A 240 15.89 -4.52 -12.69
CA PHE A 240 14.77 -5.47 -12.73
C PHE A 240 15.09 -6.64 -13.66
N PHE A 241 15.58 -6.38 -14.88
CA PHE A 241 15.97 -7.44 -15.81
C PHE A 241 17.16 -8.25 -15.33
N SER A 242 18.10 -7.64 -14.61
CA SER A 242 19.20 -8.38 -13.98
C SER A 242 18.70 -9.36 -12.93
N ASP A 243 17.71 -8.98 -12.11
CA ASP A 243 17.12 -9.85 -11.09
C ASP A 243 16.34 -11.01 -11.73
N ILE A 244 15.57 -10.72 -12.80
CA ILE A 244 14.90 -11.75 -13.61
C ILE A 244 15.92 -12.70 -14.24
N ALA A 245 16.96 -12.16 -14.89
CA ALA A 245 18.02 -12.95 -15.52
C ALA A 245 18.67 -13.91 -14.51
N GLN A 246 19.00 -13.43 -13.31
CA GLN A 246 19.60 -14.26 -12.26
C GLN A 246 18.70 -15.44 -11.86
N ARG A 247 17.39 -15.19 -11.67
CA ARG A 247 16.42 -16.23 -11.31
C ARG A 247 16.25 -17.26 -12.41
N VAL A 248 16.18 -16.81 -13.66
CA VAL A 248 15.88 -17.65 -14.83
C VAL A 248 17.10 -18.41 -15.31
N TRP A 249 18.31 -17.85 -15.22
CA TRP A 249 19.53 -18.56 -15.63
C TRP A 249 19.97 -19.64 -14.65
N ALA A 250 19.47 -19.63 -13.41
CA ALA A 250 19.69 -20.72 -12.47
C ALA A 250 18.96 -22.02 -12.87
N ASP A 251 17.89 -21.94 -13.68
CA ASP A 251 17.00 -23.06 -14.01
C ASP A 251 16.80 -23.14 -15.54
N LEU A 252 17.40 -24.16 -16.18
CA LEU A 252 17.33 -24.36 -17.62
C LEU A 252 15.90 -24.59 -18.14
N PRO A 253 15.09 -25.49 -17.55
CA PRO A 253 13.66 -25.59 -17.85
C PRO A 253 12.91 -24.25 -17.78
N LEU A 254 13.14 -23.46 -16.73
CA LEU A 254 12.47 -22.16 -16.57
C LEU A 254 12.88 -21.16 -17.65
N ARG A 255 14.17 -21.18 -18.04
CA ARG A 255 14.70 -20.37 -19.14
C ARG A 255 14.02 -20.66 -20.46
N ILE A 256 13.86 -21.94 -20.80
CA ILE A 256 13.20 -22.36 -22.04
C ILE A 256 11.71 -21.97 -22.00
N ALA A 257 11.03 -22.25 -20.89
CA ALA A 257 9.61 -21.93 -20.72
C ALA A 257 9.34 -20.41 -20.79
N MET A 258 10.22 -19.59 -20.19
CA MET A 258 10.08 -18.14 -20.24
C MET A 258 10.32 -17.57 -21.65
N ALA A 259 11.31 -18.10 -22.38
CA ALA A 259 11.55 -17.71 -23.76
C ALA A 259 10.33 -18.00 -24.65
N ASP A 260 9.73 -19.18 -24.49
CA ASP A 260 8.52 -19.58 -25.20
C ASP A 260 7.33 -18.67 -24.86
N GLU A 261 7.07 -18.42 -23.57
CA GLU A 261 5.97 -17.54 -23.15
C GLU A 261 6.14 -16.08 -23.59
N LEU A 262 7.38 -15.55 -23.59
CA LEU A 262 7.66 -14.20 -24.12
C LEU A 262 7.41 -14.13 -25.63
N SER A 263 7.76 -15.19 -26.37
CA SER A 263 7.54 -15.26 -27.81
C SER A 263 6.06 -15.17 -28.18
N LYS A 264 5.17 -15.79 -27.38
CA LYS A 264 3.71 -15.76 -27.58
C LYS A 264 3.10 -14.38 -27.43
N VAL A 265 3.74 -13.50 -26.65
CA VAL A 265 3.25 -12.14 -26.38
C VAL A 265 4.04 -11.06 -27.13
N GLY A 266 4.93 -11.45 -28.06
CA GLY A 266 5.75 -10.52 -28.86
C GLY A 266 6.94 -9.91 -28.12
N GLY A 267 7.32 -10.44 -26.95
CA GLY A 267 8.38 -9.91 -26.08
C GLY A 267 9.82 -10.28 -26.49
N HIS A 268 10.09 -10.47 -27.79
CA HIS A 268 11.39 -10.97 -28.28
C HIS A 268 12.57 -10.04 -27.92
N GLU A 269 12.37 -8.73 -28.00
CA GLU A 269 13.42 -7.74 -27.68
C GLU A 269 13.71 -7.69 -26.19
N THR A 270 12.69 -7.83 -25.35
CA THR A 270 12.84 -7.93 -23.90
C THR A 270 13.57 -9.22 -23.53
N TRP A 271 13.26 -10.34 -24.18
CA TRP A 271 14.04 -11.57 -24.01
C TRP A 271 15.51 -11.39 -24.41
N ALA A 272 15.79 -10.72 -25.53
CA ALA A 272 17.16 -10.41 -25.93
C ALA A 272 17.88 -9.50 -24.93
N CYS A 273 17.18 -8.52 -24.35
CA CYS A 273 17.71 -7.65 -23.30
C CYS A 273 18.07 -8.44 -22.03
N ILE A 274 17.14 -9.26 -21.52
CA ILE A 274 17.36 -10.14 -20.37
C ILE A 274 18.53 -11.10 -20.64
N SER A 275 18.60 -11.68 -21.84
CA SER A 275 19.66 -12.60 -22.25
C SER A 275 21.05 -11.93 -22.26
N ARG A 276 21.16 -10.72 -22.81
CA ARG A 276 22.40 -9.94 -22.78
C ARG A 276 22.86 -9.62 -21.35
N GLN A 277 21.92 -9.31 -20.46
CA GLN A 277 22.22 -9.04 -19.05
C GLN A 277 22.77 -10.29 -18.34
N ALA A 278 22.25 -11.47 -18.68
CA ALA A 278 22.76 -12.74 -18.18
C ALA A 278 24.19 -13.02 -18.68
N GLU A 279 24.48 -12.78 -19.96
CA GLU A 279 25.82 -12.97 -20.54
C GLU A 279 26.88 -12.09 -19.87
N PHE A 280 26.52 -10.86 -19.48
CA PHE A 280 27.42 -9.95 -18.76
C PHE A 280 27.69 -10.43 -17.32
N THR A 281 26.70 -11.07 -16.69
CA THR A 281 26.78 -11.59 -15.31
C THR A 281 27.53 -12.92 -15.25
N HIS A 282 27.49 -13.72 -16.33
CA HIS A 282 28.10 -15.05 -16.42
C HIS A 282 29.38 -15.12 -17.26
N LYS A 283 29.95 -13.98 -17.69
CA LYS A 283 31.31 -13.98 -18.24
C LYS A 283 32.24 -14.65 -17.22
N PRO A 284 32.90 -15.77 -17.55
CA PRO A 284 33.91 -16.31 -16.66
C PRO A 284 34.97 -15.23 -16.50
N LEU A 285 35.15 -14.73 -15.27
CA LEU A 285 36.32 -13.92 -14.95
C LEU A 285 37.53 -14.67 -15.50
N ALA A 286 38.30 -14.00 -16.35
CA ALA A 286 39.55 -14.52 -16.85
C ALA A 286 40.32 -15.09 -15.65
N ARG A 287 40.64 -16.37 -15.78
CA ARG A 287 41.23 -17.29 -14.83
C ARG A 287 42.36 -16.64 -14.01
N LEU A 288 42.02 -16.03 -12.87
CA LEU A 288 42.97 -15.74 -11.79
C LEU A 288 42.85 -16.88 -10.78
N THR A 289 43.61 -17.93 -11.03
CA THR A 289 43.86 -18.99 -10.05
C THR A 289 44.72 -18.42 -8.93
N PHE A 290 44.12 -18.16 -7.78
CA PHE A 290 44.84 -18.24 -6.51
C PHE A 290 44.16 -19.32 -5.67
N GLY A 291 44.78 -20.50 -5.69
CA GLY A 291 44.49 -21.53 -4.72
C GLY A 291 45.00 -21.14 -3.34
N ALA A 292 44.35 -21.73 -2.34
CA ALA A 292 44.69 -21.74 -0.92
C ALA A 292 44.45 -20.43 -0.15
N VAL A 293 43.31 -20.35 0.54
CA VAL A 293 43.30 -20.34 2.01
C VAL A 293 42.01 -21.03 2.50
N LEU A 294 42.22 -22.09 3.27
CA LEU A 294 41.23 -22.89 3.97
C LEU A 294 40.46 -22.10 5.03
N GLY A 295 39.22 -22.50 5.26
CA GLY A 295 38.46 -22.14 6.46
C GLY A 295 37.16 -22.94 6.57
N LYS A 296 37.27 -24.21 6.96
CA LYS A 296 36.13 -25.06 7.36
C LYS A 296 35.36 -24.37 8.50
N VAL A 297 34.04 -24.22 8.35
CA VAL A 297 33.13 -24.11 9.51
C VAL A 297 31.98 -25.08 9.28
N GLN A 298 31.86 -26.01 10.23
CA GLN A 298 30.93 -27.12 10.27
C GLN A 298 29.50 -26.65 10.56
N THR A 299 28.57 -27.39 9.98
CA THR A 299 27.14 -27.43 10.30
C THR A 299 26.92 -27.91 11.74
N SER A 300 26.10 -27.18 12.51
CA SER A 300 25.52 -27.68 13.75
C SER A 300 24.00 -27.53 13.69
N THR A 301 23.34 -28.68 13.53
CA THR A 301 21.93 -28.93 13.85
C THR A 301 21.69 -28.71 15.33
N ALA A 302 20.66 -27.96 15.70
CA ALA A 302 20.17 -27.86 17.06
C ALA A 302 18.65 -27.98 17.07
N ASP A 303 18.18 -29.04 17.73
CA ASP A 303 16.81 -29.32 18.12
C ASP A 303 16.11 -28.11 18.73
N ARG A 304 14.86 -27.88 18.34
CA ARG A 304 13.91 -27.03 19.08
C ARG A 304 12.80 -27.91 19.64
N PRO A 305 12.53 -27.87 20.95
CA PRO A 305 11.44 -28.64 21.54
C PRO A 305 10.09 -28.00 21.20
N THR A 306 9.17 -28.85 20.76
CA THR A 306 7.75 -28.59 20.56
C THR A 306 7.08 -28.27 21.91
N PRO A 307 6.34 -27.15 22.06
CA PRO A 307 5.55 -26.94 23.25
C PRO A 307 4.23 -27.69 23.13
N VAL A 308 4.07 -28.70 24.00
CA VAL A 308 2.79 -29.34 24.32
C VAL A 308 1.92 -28.33 25.05
N LEU A 309 0.82 -27.89 24.44
CA LEU A 309 -0.23 -27.12 25.10
C LEU A 309 -1.42 -28.04 25.39
N GLN A 310 -1.40 -28.67 26.56
CA GLN A 310 -2.61 -29.11 27.25
C GLN A 310 -3.11 -27.95 28.12
N GLY A 311 -4.39 -27.58 27.98
CA GLY A 311 -4.99 -26.58 28.85
C GLY A 311 -6.28 -26.02 28.29
N ARG A 312 -7.40 -26.60 28.73
CA ARG A 312 -8.76 -26.16 28.44
C ARG A 312 -9.04 -24.89 29.23
N GLU A 313 -8.67 -23.72 28.72
CA GLU A 313 -9.01 -22.44 29.34
C GLU A 313 -10.24 -21.82 28.68
N SER A 314 -11.23 -21.51 29.52
CA SER A 314 -12.43 -20.77 29.16
C SER A 314 -12.07 -19.35 28.76
N ILE A 315 -12.25 -19.00 27.49
CA ILE A 315 -11.93 -17.67 26.97
C ILE A 315 -12.98 -16.67 27.46
N GLY A 316 -12.60 -15.88 28.46
CA GLY A 316 -13.17 -14.56 28.70
C GLY A 316 -12.79 -13.62 27.54
N PHE A 317 -13.71 -12.72 27.20
CA PHE A 317 -13.71 -11.82 26.04
C PHE A 317 -12.32 -11.25 25.65
N LEU A 318 -11.72 -11.80 24.58
CA LEU A 318 -10.49 -11.27 23.98
C LEU A 318 -10.80 -10.10 23.03
N PRO A 319 -10.01 -9.00 23.05
CA PRO A 319 -10.07 -7.96 22.03
C PRO A 319 -9.91 -8.53 20.61
N GLY A 320 -10.74 -8.07 19.66
CA GLY A 320 -10.84 -8.67 18.31
C GLY A 320 -9.52 -8.76 17.52
N PHE A 321 -8.55 -7.85 17.74
CA PHE A 321 -7.23 -7.94 17.11
C PHE A 321 -6.40 -9.12 17.64
N LEU A 322 -6.43 -9.35 18.95
CA LEU A 322 -5.74 -10.48 19.58
C LEU A 322 -6.35 -11.81 19.14
N LEU A 323 -7.67 -11.82 18.93
CA LEU A 323 -8.36 -12.99 18.43
C LEU A 323 -7.93 -13.36 17.00
N LYS A 324 -7.80 -12.37 16.11
CA LYS A 324 -7.28 -12.60 14.74
C LYS A 324 -5.87 -13.17 14.77
N GLN A 325 -4.99 -12.63 15.61
CA GLN A 325 -3.62 -13.15 15.78
C GLN A 325 -3.59 -14.56 16.36
N ALA A 326 -4.46 -14.85 17.34
CA ALA A 326 -4.57 -16.19 17.93
C ALA A 326 -5.05 -17.22 16.91
N LEU A 327 -6.08 -16.89 16.11
CA LEU A 327 -6.57 -17.74 15.03
C LEU A 327 -5.51 -17.96 13.95
N GLN A 328 -4.81 -16.91 13.54
CA GLN A 328 -3.72 -17.01 12.58
C GLN A 328 -2.60 -17.92 13.09
N THR A 329 -2.20 -17.76 14.35
CA THR A 329 -1.18 -18.59 14.99
C THR A 329 -1.62 -20.05 15.05
N ARG A 330 -2.86 -20.30 15.47
CA ARG A 330 -3.42 -21.65 15.56
C ARG A 330 -3.55 -22.32 14.20
N ALA A 331 -4.00 -21.60 13.18
CA ALA A 331 -4.10 -22.12 11.81
C ALA A 331 -2.72 -22.48 11.22
N ARG A 332 -1.67 -21.73 11.58
CA ARG A 332 -0.28 -22.02 11.20
C ARG A 332 0.26 -23.25 11.93
N VAL A 333 0.05 -23.33 13.25
CA VAL A 333 0.50 -24.46 14.08
C VAL A 333 -0.18 -25.76 13.66
N LEU A 334 -1.47 -25.70 13.29
CA LEU A 334 -2.22 -26.85 12.77
C LEU A 334 -1.94 -27.14 11.29
N GLU A 335 -1.09 -26.34 10.64
CA GLU A 335 -0.76 -26.45 9.22
C GLU A 335 -2.00 -26.57 8.32
N LEU A 336 -3.07 -25.85 8.65
CA LEU A 336 -4.33 -25.95 7.91
C LEU A 336 -4.07 -25.63 6.44
N PRO A 337 -4.46 -26.48 5.47
CA PRO A 337 -3.97 -26.34 4.10
C PRO A 337 -4.63 -25.14 3.40
N TYR A 338 -5.94 -25.22 3.18
CA TYR A 338 -6.75 -24.23 2.50
C TYR A 338 -8.24 -24.47 2.81
N LEU A 339 -9.09 -23.54 2.45
CA LEU A 339 -10.54 -23.70 2.50
C LEU A 339 -11.05 -24.13 1.12
N VAL A 340 -12.17 -24.85 1.09
CA VAL A 340 -12.79 -25.28 -0.16
C VAL A 340 -14.28 -25.01 -0.21
N HIS A 341 -14.75 -24.66 -1.40
CA HIS A 341 -16.16 -24.48 -1.72
C HIS A 341 -16.47 -25.13 -3.06
N PHE A 342 -17.43 -26.04 -3.11
CA PHE A 342 -17.88 -26.59 -4.39
C PHE A 342 -19.10 -25.82 -4.89
N THR A 343 -19.11 -25.52 -6.18
CA THR A 343 -20.17 -24.79 -6.86
C THR A 343 -20.37 -25.36 -8.26
N ARG A 344 -21.47 -24.96 -8.91
CA ARG A 344 -21.71 -25.26 -10.32
C ARG A 344 -20.84 -24.38 -11.22
N VAL A 345 -20.39 -24.91 -12.35
CA VAL A 345 -19.53 -24.18 -13.30
C VAL A 345 -20.18 -22.88 -13.79
N GLU A 346 -21.50 -22.88 -13.94
CA GLU A 346 -22.31 -21.74 -14.37
C GLU A 346 -22.23 -20.55 -13.40
N ASN A 347 -21.87 -20.79 -12.13
CA ASN A 347 -21.71 -19.73 -11.15
C ASN A 347 -20.34 -19.04 -11.23
N LEU A 348 -19.36 -19.62 -11.94
CA LEU A 348 -17.99 -19.09 -11.99
C LEU A 348 -17.92 -17.66 -12.56
N PRO A 349 -18.59 -17.32 -13.67
CA PRO A 349 -18.74 -15.93 -14.15
C PRO A 349 -19.05 -14.92 -13.05
N SER A 350 -20.17 -15.13 -12.37
CA SER A 350 -20.65 -14.24 -11.31
C SER A 350 -19.69 -14.18 -10.13
N ILE A 351 -19.10 -15.33 -9.74
CA ILE A 351 -18.11 -15.40 -8.66
C ILE A 351 -16.84 -14.62 -9.01
N MET A 352 -16.37 -14.68 -10.26
CA MET A 352 -15.19 -13.91 -10.69
C MET A 352 -15.47 -12.40 -10.73
N GLN A 353 -16.69 -12.01 -11.06
CA GLN A 353 -17.09 -10.60 -11.14
C GLN A 353 -17.38 -9.98 -9.75
N HIS A 354 -18.06 -10.71 -8.88
CA HIS A 354 -18.61 -10.16 -7.63
C HIS A 354 -17.97 -10.75 -6.37
N GLY A 355 -17.08 -11.74 -6.52
CA GLY A 355 -16.59 -12.56 -5.43
C GLY A 355 -17.60 -13.63 -5.00
N LEU A 356 -17.18 -14.52 -4.11
CA LEU A 356 -18.07 -15.51 -3.52
C LEU A 356 -19.03 -14.81 -2.54
N CYS A 357 -20.32 -14.78 -2.86
CA CYS A 357 -21.34 -14.07 -2.10
C CYS A 357 -22.31 -15.02 -1.37
N SER A 358 -22.92 -14.53 -0.28
CA SER A 358 -24.00 -15.24 0.42
C SER A 358 -25.29 -15.25 -0.41
N ILE A 359 -26.22 -16.17 -0.12
CA ILE A 359 -27.51 -16.23 -0.82
C ILE A 359 -28.27 -14.92 -0.62
N THR A 360 -28.29 -14.39 0.60
CA THR A 360 -28.95 -13.11 0.88
C THR A 360 -28.34 -12.01 0.01
N THR A 361 -27.01 -11.90 -0.02
CA THR A 361 -26.33 -10.88 -0.84
C THR A 361 -26.63 -11.03 -2.33
N LEU A 362 -26.69 -12.27 -2.85
CA LEU A 362 -27.01 -12.53 -4.25
C LEU A 362 -28.44 -12.11 -4.57
N ASN A 363 -29.41 -12.45 -3.71
CA ASN A 363 -30.80 -12.03 -3.85
C ASN A 363 -30.95 -10.51 -3.73
N ASP A 364 -30.34 -9.87 -2.72
CA ASP A 364 -30.42 -8.43 -2.50
C ASP A 364 -29.88 -7.64 -3.70
N LYS A 365 -28.81 -8.15 -4.33
CA LYS A 365 -28.19 -7.55 -5.51
C LYS A 365 -28.82 -8.02 -6.82
N GLN A 366 -29.84 -8.89 -6.78
CA GLN A 366 -30.49 -9.47 -7.96
C GLN A 366 -29.48 -10.10 -8.94
N ILE A 367 -28.47 -10.79 -8.40
CA ILE A 367 -27.45 -11.50 -9.17
C ILE A 367 -27.95 -12.92 -9.40
N ASP A 368 -28.06 -13.34 -10.66
CA ASP A 368 -28.46 -14.71 -11.00
C ASP A 368 -27.42 -15.74 -10.55
N PHE A 369 -27.90 -16.84 -9.96
CA PHE A 369 -27.06 -17.96 -9.55
C PHE A 369 -27.84 -19.28 -9.52
N ARG A 370 -27.10 -20.40 -9.56
CA ARG A 370 -27.64 -21.76 -9.47
C ARG A 370 -27.42 -22.33 -8.08
N PHE A 371 -28.53 -22.70 -7.44
CA PHE A 371 -28.53 -23.31 -6.11
C PHE A 371 -28.11 -24.78 -6.15
N ASN A 372 -27.35 -25.18 -5.13
CA ASN A 372 -26.97 -26.58 -4.89
C ASN A 372 -27.77 -27.16 -3.72
N ASP A 373 -27.87 -26.39 -2.64
CA ASP A 373 -28.60 -26.76 -1.43
C ASP A 373 -29.80 -25.84 -1.24
N HIS A 374 -31.00 -26.34 -1.56
CA HIS A 374 -32.25 -25.64 -1.35
C HIS A 374 -32.76 -25.74 0.09
N LEU A 375 -32.28 -26.72 0.86
CA LEU A 375 -32.76 -26.98 2.21
C LEU A 375 -32.01 -26.14 3.25
N ARG A 376 -30.71 -25.87 3.04
CA ARG A 376 -29.87 -24.99 3.89
C ARG A 376 -30.16 -25.21 5.37
N LEU A 377 -30.04 -26.45 5.82
CA LEU A 377 -30.56 -26.92 7.12
C LEU A 377 -29.88 -26.25 8.34
N GLU A 378 -28.75 -25.56 8.13
CA GLU A 378 -28.11 -24.71 9.13
C GLU A 378 -28.81 -23.37 9.36
N GLY A 379 -29.67 -22.93 8.42
CA GLY A 379 -30.50 -21.73 8.56
C GLY A 379 -29.73 -20.41 8.51
N GLN A 380 -28.54 -20.36 7.89
CA GLN A 380 -27.69 -19.17 7.83
C GLN A 380 -27.50 -18.65 6.38
N PRO A 381 -28.53 -18.05 5.75
CA PRO A 381 -28.45 -17.63 4.34
C PRO A 381 -27.48 -16.46 4.10
N HIS A 382 -27.13 -15.71 5.16
CA HIS A 382 -26.16 -14.62 5.16
C HIS A 382 -24.70 -15.11 5.22
N ALA A 383 -24.46 -16.42 5.44
CA ALA A 383 -23.13 -17.00 5.57
C ALA A 383 -22.77 -17.89 4.37
N ILE A 384 -21.46 -18.02 4.14
CA ILE A 384 -20.88 -18.91 3.13
C ILE A 384 -20.29 -20.11 3.85
N CYS A 385 -20.73 -21.31 3.48
CA CYS A 385 -20.20 -22.54 4.03
C CYS A 385 -18.94 -22.97 3.27
N LEU A 386 -17.84 -23.09 4.00
CA LEU A 386 -16.54 -23.55 3.52
C LEU A 386 -16.11 -24.79 4.29
N SER A 387 -15.51 -25.76 3.60
CA SER A 387 -14.87 -26.91 4.24
C SER A 387 -13.35 -26.67 4.35
N ILE A 388 -12.67 -27.33 5.28
CA ILE A 388 -11.22 -27.19 5.47
C ILE A 388 -10.53 -28.39 4.80
N GLY A 389 -9.62 -28.12 3.85
CA GLY A 389 -8.79 -29.11 3.15
C GLY A 389 -9.51 -29.98 2.12
N HIS A 390 -10.73 -30.43 2.42
CA HIS A 390 -11.49 -31.33 1.56
C HIS A 390 -12.99 -30.97 1.55
N PRO A 391 -13.69 -31.07 0.41
CA PRO A 391 -15.10 -30.73 0.36
C PRO A 391 -15.92 -31.69 1.24
N ASN A 392 -17.18 -31.36 1.47
CA ASN A 392 -18.11 -32.29 2.07
C ASN A 392 -18.43 -33.41 1.06
N ASP A 393 -17.61 -34.46 1.03
CA ASP A 393 -17.64 -35.49 -0.03
C ASP A 393 -18.97 -36.18 -0.17
N LYS A 394 -19.63 -36.48 0.96
CA LYS A 394 -20.92 -37.16 0.94
C LYS A 394 -21.96 -36.30 0.23
N MET A 395 -21.98 -35.01 0.54
CA MET A 395 -22.89 -34.05 -0.09
C MET A 395 -22.49 -33.82 -1.55
N PHE A 396 -21.21 -33.62 -1.82
CA PHE A 396 -20.71 -33.35 -3.15
C PHE A 396 -20.90 -34.54 -4.11
N ALA A 397 -20.59 -35.77 -3.67
CA ALA A 397 -20.85 -36.99 -4.43
C ALA A 397 -22.35 -37.17 -4.71
N SER A 398 -23.22 -36.92 -3.72
CA SER A 398 -24.67 -36.98 -3.90
C SER A 398 -25.15 -36.03 -5.00
N TYR A 399 -24.65 -34.80 -5.05
CA TYR A 399 -25.01 -33.87 -6.12
C TYR A 399 -24.47 -34.28 -7.49
N ARG A 400 -23.23 -34.77 -7.56
CA ARG A 400 -22.65 -35.26 -8.82
C ARG A 400 -23.38 -36.47 -9.38
N TRP A 401 -23.86 -37.38 -8.53
CA TRP A 401 -24.60 -38.57 -8.99
C TRP A 401 -26.03 -38.26 -9.42
N LYS A 402 -26.67 -37.26 -8.81
CA LYS A 402 -28.04 -36.83 -9.19
C LYS A 402 -28.08 -36.13 -10.55
N SER A 403 -27.00 -35.45 -10.92
CA SER A 403 -26.87 -34.75 -12.20
C SER A 403 -25.47 -34.97 -12.78
N PRO A 404 -25.19 -36.14 -13.37
CA PRO A 404 -23.87 -36.47 -13.92
C PRO A 404 -23.43 -35.54 -15.07
N GLU A 405 -24.40 -34.98 -15.79
CA GLU A 405 -24.21 -34.01 -16.87
C GLU A 405 -23.79 -32.62 -16.39
N GLN A 406 -24.01 -32.31 -15.11
CA GLN A 406 -23.73 -31.00 -14.54
C GLN A 406 -22.21 -30.81 -14.31
N GLY A 407 -21.68 -29.71 -14.81
CA GLY A 407 -20.31 -29.28 -14.51
C GLY A 407 -20.18 -28.76 -13.07
N TRP A 408 -19.14 -29.20 -12.36
CA TRP A 408 -18.83 -28.76 -10.99
C TRP A 408 -17.44 -28.16 -10.89
N ALA A 409 -17.31 -27.11 -10.09
CA ALA A 409 -16.05 -26.46 -9.74
C ALA A 409 -15.80 -26.61 -8.23
N VAL A 410 -14.56 -26.89 -7.85
CA VAL A 410 -14.12 -26.84 -6.45
C VAL A 410 -13.14 -25.68 -6.31
N LEU A 411 -13.58 -24.62 -5.65
CA LEU A 411 -12.79 -23.43 -5.38
C LEU A 411 -11.86 -23.71 -4.20
N VAL A 412 -10.58 -23.40 -4.37
CA VAL A 412 -9.59 -23.39 -3.30
C VAL A 412 -9.40 -21.94 -2.84
N ILE A 413 -9.64 -21.70 -1.56
CA ILE A 413 -9.65 -20.37 -0.95
C ILE A 413 -8.55 -20.32 0.10
N ASP A 414 -7.79 -19.22 0.12
CA ASP A 414 -6.71 -19.03 1.10
C ASP A 414 -7.26 -19.09 2.53
N ARG A 415 -6.55 -19.83 3.38
CA ARG A 415 -6.87 -19.99 4.81
C ARG A 415 -6.89 -18.67 5.58
N CYS A 416 -6.34 -17.59 5.03
CA CYS A 416 -6.39 -16.26 5.62
C CYS A 416 -7.80 -15.77 5.91
N ALA A 417 -8.79 -16.25 5.13
CA ALA A 417 -10.21 -15.98 5.36
C ALA A 417 -10.65 -16.29 6.81
N LEU A 418 -10.04 -17.30 7.46
CA LEU A 418 -10.36 -17.72 8.83
C LEU A 418 -10.15 -16.62 9.88
N TRP A 419 -9.23 -15.67 9.63
CA TRP A 419 -8.92 -14.58 10.57
C TRP A 419 -9.09 -13.19 9.95
N SER A 420 -9.20 -13.07 8.62
CA SER A 420 -9.50 -11.79 7.98
C SER A 420 -10.98 -11.45 8.02
N LEU A 421 -11.87 -12.46 8.01
CA LEU A 421 -13.33 -12.33 7.95
C LEU A 421 -14.00 -12.81 9.24
N ASP A 422 -15.24 -12.34 9.45
CA ASP A 422 -16.10 -12.82 10.53
C ASP A 422 -16.48 -14.28 10.27
N THR A 423 -15.79 -15.19 10.96
CA THR A 423 -15.85 -16.64 10.70
C THR A 423 -16.42 -17.36 11.92
N ALA A 424 -17.30 -18.32 11.68
CA ALA A 424 -17.79 -19.27 12.69
C ALA A 424 -17.25 -20.67 12.41
N PHE A 425 -16.90 -21.41 13.46
CA PHE A 425 -16.30 -22.73 13.35
C PHE A 425 -17.30 -23.84 13.72
N CYS A 426 -17.40 -24.85 12.86
CA CYS A 426 -18.22 -26.04 13.10
C CYS A 426 -17.31 -27.27 13.19
N ASN A 427 -17.31 -27.95 14.34
CA ASN A 427 -16.52 -29.17 14.52
C ASN A 427 -17.12 -30.39 13.77
N HIS A 428 -18.34 -30.24 13.27
CA HIS A 428 -19.05 -31.22 12.43
C HIS A 428 -19.68 -30.45 11.26
N ASN A 429 -20.32 -31.17 10.33
CA ASN A 429 -21.11 -30.55 9.26
C ASN A 429 -22.09 -29.51 9.83
N ALA A 430 -22.17 -28.32 9.23
CA ALA A 430 -23.04 -27.23 9.70
C ALA A 430 -24.53 -27.63 9.73
N ALA A 431 -24.94 -28.51 8.83
CA ALA A 431 -26.30 -29.06 8.78
C ALA A 431 -26.56 -30.16 9.82
N ASP A 432 -25.54 -30.62 10.56
CA ASP A 432 -25.68 -31.63 11.59
C ASP A 432 -26.60 -31.12 12.71
N HIS A 433 -27.52 -31.96 13.18
CA HIS A 433 -28.47 -31.61 14.22
C HIS A 433 -27.78 -31.08 15.49
N ARG A 434 -26.58 -31.58 15.81
CA ARG A 434 -25.76 -31.16 16.96
C ARG A 434 -25.21 -29.75 16.83
N ILE A 435 -25.15 -29.22 15.60
CA ILE A 435 -24.63 -27.90 15.26
C ILE A 435 -25.77 -26.92 14.98
N ARG A 436 -26.73 -27.26 14.12
CA ARG A 436 -27.80 -26.34 13.66
C ARG A 436 -28.67 -25.75 14.77
N GLN A 437 -28.76 -26.43 15.92
CA GLN A 437 -29.53 -25.96 17.08
C GLN A 437 -28.75 -24.99 17.98
N ARG A 438 -27.48 -24.72 17.67
CA ARG A 438 -26.62 -23.82 18.44
C ARG A 438 -26.33 -22.59 17.59
N PRO A 439 -26.42 -21.36 18.13
CA PRO A 439 -25.94 -20.19 17.39
C PRO A 439 -24.48 -20.43 16.99
N PRO A 440 -24.09 -20.08 15.75
CA PRO A 440 -22.73 -20.29 15.27
C PRO A 440 -21.78 -19.68 16.29
N ARG A 441 -20.87 -20.49 16.84
CA ARG A 441 -19.90 -20.03 17.83
C ARG A 441 -19.00 -19.02 17.15
N ARG A 442 -19.28 -17.74 17.40
CA ARG A 442 -18.29 -16.68 17.24
C ARG A 442 -17.19 -16.99 18.26
N PRO A 443 -15.92 -16.98 17.83
CA PRO A 443 -14.81 -17.42 18.65
C PRO A 443 -14.73 -16.71 20.01
#